data_AF-A0A135WJ06-F1
#
_entry.id   AF-A0A135WJ06-F1
#
_cell.length_a   1.000
_cell.length_b   1.000
_cell.length_c   1.000
_cell.angle_alpha   90.00
_cell.angle_beta   90.00
_cell.angle_gamma   90.00
#
_symmetry.space_group_name_H-M   'P 1'
#
loop_
_entity.id
_entity.type
_entity.pdbx_description
1 polymer ?
#
loop_
_entity_poly.entity_id
_entity_poly.type
_entity_poly.pdbx_seq_one_letter_code
_entity_poly.pdbx_strand_id
1 'polypeptide(L)' 'MADDKSKKGKQDRSKVSGSENYEIQYFKDKMNVSSQAVVGAIRATGSNDRKVLEAYLTKRHKK' A
#
# COMPACT_ATOMS: atom_id res chain seq x y z
N MET A 1 22.09 -21.95 6.91
CA MET A 1 21.23 -20.82 7.30
C MET A 1 21.96 -19.54 6.96
N ALA A 2 21.43 -18.71 6.07
CA ALA A 2 21.90 -17.35 5.81
C ALA A 2 20.74 -16.54 5.20
N ASP A 3 20.06 -15.76 6.03
CA ASP A 3 19.02 -14.82 5.63
C ASP A 3 19.71 -13.46 5.44
N ASP A 4 20.23 -13.21 4.23
CA ASP A 4 20.74 -11.88 3.86
C ASP A 4 19.63 -11.07 3.19
N LYS A 5 18.79 -10.42 4.02
CA LYS A 5 17.78 -9.43 3.58
C LYS A 5 18.33 -8.00 3.43
N SER A 6 19.65 -7.83 3.32
CA SER A 6 20.31 -6.52 3.36
C SER A 6 20.49 -5.83 1.99
N LYS A 7 19.45 -5.80 1.14
CA LYS A 7 19.44 -4.94 -0.07
C LYS A 7 18.08 -4.28 -0.32
N LYS A 8 17.60 -3.48 0.64
CA LYS A 8 16.58 -2.45 0.37
C LYS A 8 17.25 -1.26 -0.32
N GLY A 9 17.60 -1.46 -1.59
CA GLY A 9 18.09 -0.42 -2.48
C GLY A 9 17.00 0.61 -2.75
N LYS A 10 17.40 1.84 -3.10
CA LYS A 10 16.55 3.00 -3.40
C LYS A 10 15.55 2.81 -4.57
N GLN A 11 15.33 1.58 -5.04
CA GLN A 11 14.44 1.19 -6.12
C GLN A 11 12.95 1.16 -5.75
N ASP A 12 12.60 1.12 -4.46
CA ASP A 12 11.17 1.16 -4.09
C ASP A 12 10.51 2.48 -4.47
N ARG A 13 11.24 3.59 -4.43
CA ARG A 13 10.67 4.92 -4.71
C ARG A 13 10.20 5.09 -6.17
N SER A 14 10.79 4.40 -7.14
CA SER A 14 10.42 4.52 -8.56
C SER A 14 9.28 3.59 -8.98
N LYS A 15 9.08 2.46 -8.28
CA LYS A 15 7.92 1.56 -8.50
C LYS A 15 6.62 2.07 -7.88
N VAL A 16 6.76 2.81 -6.78
CA VAL A 16 5.68 3.46 -6.02
C VAL A 16 4.85 4.39 -6.93
N SER A 17 5.46 5.24 -7.75
CA SER A 17 4.71 6.35 -8.37
C SER A 17 3.66 5.97 -9.44
N GLY A 18 3.80 4.85 -10.14
CA GLY A 18 2.87 4.46 -11.22
C GLY A 18 1.74 3.57 -10.74
N SER A 19 2.07 2.53 -9.96
CA SER A 19 1.11 1.55 -9.46
C SER A 19 0.25 2.11 -8.31
N GLU A 20 0.80 3.02 -7.50
CA GLU A 20 0.04 3.60 -6.38
C GLU A 20 -1.11 4.48 -6.85
N ASN A 21 -0.99 5.21 -7.96
CA ASN A 21 -2.04 6.12 -8.43
C ASN A 21 -3.34 5.37 -8.79
N TYR A 22 -3.23 4.22 -9.46
CA TYR A 22 -4.39 3.40 -9.81
C TYR A 22 -5.05 2.77 -8.57
N GLU A 23 -4.25 2.30 -7.61
CA GLU A 23 -4.74 1.73 -6.36
C GLU A 23 -5.45 2.80 -5.51
N ILE A 24 -4.86 4.00 -5.41
CA ILE A 24 -5.43 5.14 -4.71
C ILE A 24 -6.80 5.50 -5.27
N GLN A 25 -6.95 5.55 -6.59
CA GLN A 25 -8.21 5.90 -7.23
C GLN A 25 -9.26 4.80 -7.01
N TYR A 26 -8.88 3.53 -7.19
CA TYR A 26 -9.75 2.38 -6.89
C TYR A 26 -10.32 2.43 -5.47
N PHE A 27 -9.47 2.71 -4.48
CA PHE A 27 -9.89 2.76 -3.09
C PHE A 27 -10.70 4.00 -2.72
N LYS A 28 -10.39 5.14 -3.33
CA LYS A 28 -11.24 6.33 -3.26
C LYS A 28 -12.65 6.02 -3.73
N ASP A 29 -12.79 5.41 -4.91
CA ASP A 29 -14.11 5.18 -5.50
C ASP A 29 -14.87 4.06 -4.77
N LYS A 30 -14.18 3.00 -4.33
CA LYS A 30 -14.81 1.84 -3.69
C LYS A 30 -15.14 2.04 -2.21
N MET A 31 -14.23 2.67 -1.46
CA MET A 31 -14.32 2.76 0.01
C MET A 31 -14.41 4.20 0.52
N ASN A 32 -14.45 5.20 -0.38
CA ASN A 32 -14.47 6.63 -0.04
C ASN A 32 -13.35 7.04 0.93
N VAL A 33 -12.18 6.40 0.81
CA VAL A 33 -11.01 6.69 1.66
C VAL A 33 -10.11 7.76 1.04
N SER A 34 -9.39 8.50 1.87
CA SER A 34 -8.43 9.49 1.38
C SER A 34 -7.21 8.84 0.73
N SER A 35 -6.57 9.54 -0.21
CA SER A 35 -5.31 9.07 -0.82
C SER A 35 -4.22 8.81 0.23
N GLN A 36 -4.21 9.59 1.31
CA GLN A 36 -3.27 9.41 2.42
C GLN A 36 -3.53 8.10 3.18
N ALA A 37 -4.79 7.70 3.34
CA ALA A 37 -5.12 6.42 3.97
C ALA A 37 -4.61 5.25 3.14
N VAL A 38 -4.75 5.31 1.81
CA VAL A 38 -4.27 4.27 0.89
C VAL A 38 -2.74 4.22 0.88
N VAL A 39 -2.07 5.36 0.76
CA VAL A 39 -0.59 5.42 0.82
C VAL A 39 -0.08 4.95 2.18
N GLY A 40 -0.77 5.29 3.26
CA GLY A 40 -0.47 4.79 4.60
C GLY A 40 -0.65 3.28 4.72
N ALA A 41 -1.65 2.72 4.06
CA ALA A 41 -1.85 1.28 3.97
C ALA A 41 -0.71 0.60 3.22
N ILE A 42 -0.34 1.11 2.05
CA ILE A 42 0.78 0.60 1.23
C ILE A 42 2.10 0.59 2.01
N ARG A 43 2.38 1.68 2.71
CA ARG A 43 3.59 1.78 3.56
C ARG A 43 3.56 0.84 4.75
N ALA A 44 2.38 0.61 5.34
CA ALA A 44 2.23 -0.26 6.50
C ALA A 44 2.26 -1.75 6.13
N THR A 45 1.71 -2.12 4.98
CA THR A 45 1.66 -3.50 4.49
C THR A 45 2.95 -3.86 3.75
N GLY A 46 3.62 -2.87 3.14
CA GLY A 46 4.73 -3.10 2.21
C GLY A 46 4.29 -3.77 0.91
N SER A 47 2.99 -3.76 0.62
CA SER A 47 2.39 -4.45 -0.52
C SER A 47 1.36 -3.56 -1.21
N ASN A 48 1.38 -3.58 -2.54
CA ASN A 48 0.36 -2.94 -3.39
C ASN A 48 -0.80 -3.88 -3.75
N ASP A 49 -0.89 -5.03 -3.07
CA ASP A 49 -1.96 -5.99 -3.31
C ASP A 49 -3.29 -5.47 -2.80
N ARG A 50 -4.27 -5.34 -3.72
CA ARG A 50 -5.62 -4.86 -3.40
C ARG A 50 -6.24 -5.53 -2.19
N LYS A 51 -6.18 -6.86 -2.14
CA LYS A 51 -6.76 -7.65 -1.02
C LYS A 51 -6.14 -7.27 0.33
N VAL A 52 -4.83 -7.04 0.34
CA VAL A 52 -4.08 -6.68 1.56
C VAL A 52 -4.44 -5.26 1.98
N LEU A 53 -4.50 -4.33 1.03
CA LEU A 53 -4.91 -2.94 1.27
C LEU A 53 -6.37 -2.84 1.72
N GLU A 54 -7.28 -3.62 1.13
CA GLU A 54 -8.68 -3.72 1.54
C GLU A 54 -8.82 -4.20 2.98
N ALA A 55 -8.16 -5.30 3.32
CA ALA A 55 -8.19 -5.84 4.67
C ALA A 55 -7.65 -4.82 5.68
N TYR A 56 -6.56 -4.14 5.33
CA TYR A 56 -5.95 -3.12 6.20
C TYR A 56 -6.84 -1.90 6.38
N LEU A 57 -7.36 -1.33 5.29
CA LEU A 57 -8.24 -0.16 5.31
C LEU A 57 -9.56 -0.45 6.03
N THR A 58 -10.18 -1.61 5.77
CA THR A 58 -11.41 -2.04 6.44
C THR A 58 -11.21 -2.21 7.94
N LYS A 59 -10.08 -2.83 8.34
CA LYS A 59 -9.72 -2.99 9.76
C LYS A 59 -9.52 -1.64 10.45
N ARG A 60 -9.00 -0.65 9.73
CA ARG A 60 -8.77 0.70 10.26
C ARG A 60 -10.03 1.55 10.32
N HIS A 61 -11.00 1.33 9.44
CA HIS A 61 -12.28 2.04 9.38
C HIS A 61 -13.30 1.55 10.43
N LYS A 62 -13.17 0.31 10.92
CA LYS A 62 -14.05 -0.26 11.96
C LYS A 62 -13.65 0.10 13.40
N LYS A 63 -12.59 0.88 13.59
CA LYS A 63 -12.04 1.21 14.90
C LYS A 63 -12.30 2.67 15.22
#